data_AF-A0A5Y3RGC8-F1
#
_entry.id   AF-A0A5Y3RGC8-F1
#
_cell.length_a   1.000
_cell.length_b   1.000
_cell.length_c   1.000
_cell.angle_alpha   90.00
_cell.angle_beta   90.00
_cell.angle_gamma   90.00
#
_symmetry.space_group_name_H-M   'P 1'
#
loop_
_entity.id
_entity.type
_entity.pdbx_description
1 polymer ?
#
loop_
_entity_poly.entity_id
_entity_poly.type
_entity_poly.pdbx_seq_one_letter_code
_entity_poly.pdbx_strand_id
1 'polypeptide(L)' 'MARRQILSLSERESLLALPDDELTLTRMAYFSEHDLALISAHRKPAS' A
#
# COMPACT_ATOMS: atom_id res chain seq x y z
N MET A 1 5.09 -26.90 15.90
CA MET A 1 5.69 -26.13 14.79
C MET A 1 5.98 -24.72 15.29
N ALA A 2 7.24 -24.32 15.38
CA ALA A 2 7.59 -22.95 15.76
C ALA A 2 7.31 -22.00 14.58
N ARG A 3 6.71 -20.84 14.84
CA ARG A 3 6.43 -19.84 13.81
C ARG A 3 7.76 -19.25 13.34
N ARG A 4 8.21 -19.62 12.14
CA ARG A 4 9.42 -19.03 11.54
C ARG A 4 9.13 -17.57 11.22
N GLN A 5 9.95 -16.67 11.74
CA GLN A 5 9.98 -15.30 11.23
C GLN A 5 10.57 -15.33 9.83
N ILE A 6 9.82 -14.74 8.88
CA ILE A 6 10.20 -14.66 7.46
C ILE A 6 11.10 -13.42 7.23
N LEU A 7 10.92 -12.39 8.05
CA LEU A 7 11.61 -11.12 7.95
C LEU A 7 12.60 -10.95 9.10
N SER A 8 13.75 -10.37 8.77
CA SER A 8 14.70 -9.81 9.72
C SER A 8 14.12 -8.60 10.45
N LEU A 9 14.78 -8.17 11.53
CA LEU A 9 14.36 -6.99 12.29
C LEU A 9 14.37 -5.72 11.44
N SER A 10 15.41 -5.52 10.63
CA SER A 10 15.53 -4.35 9.75
C SER A 10 14.46 -4.32 8.66
N GLU A 11 14.13 -5.46 8.06
CA GLU A 11 13.04 -5.53 7.07
C GLU A 11 11.69 -5.19 7.68
N ARG A 12 11.47 -5.61 8.93
CA ARG A 12 10.25 -5.28 9.67
C ARG A 12 10.18 -3.80 10.05
N GLU A 13 11.30 -3.19 10.44
CA GLU A 13 11.39 -1.76 10.73
C GLU A 13 11.16 -0.91 9.48
N SER A 14 11.74 -1.30 8.34
CA SER A 14 11.50 -0.63 7.05
C SER A 14 10.04 -0.68 6.59
N LEU A 15 9.32 -1.78 6.86
CA LEU A 15 7.89 -1.88 6.53
C LEU A 15 7.00 -0.94 7.36
N LEU A 16 7.45 -0.56 8.56
CA LEU A 16 6.73 0.34 9.46
C LEU A 16 7.11 1.80 9.25
N ALA A 17 8.19 2.07 8.51
CA ALA A 17 8.62 3.41 8.17
C ALA A 17 7.68 3.99 7.10
N LEU A 18 6.99 5.07 7.45
CA LEU A 18 6.38 5.92 6.43
C LEU A 18 7.51 6.59 5.64
N PRO A 19 7.38 6.74 4.31
CA PRO A 19 8.34 7.52 3.55
C PRO A 19 8.38 8.95 4.09
N ASP A 20 9.57 9.50 4.33
CA ASP A 20 9.72 10.91 4.71
C ASP A 20 9.49 11.87 3.53
N ASP A 21 9.59 11.33 2.30
CA ASP A 21 9.38 12.07 1.06
C ASP A 21 7.89 12.18 0.72
N GLU A 22 7.42 13.42 0.61
CA GLU A 22 6.03 13.77 0.31
C GLU A 22 5.56 13.17 -1.03
N LEU A 23 6.44 13.10 -2.03
CA LEU A 23 6.11 12.53 -3.33
C LEU A 23 5.82 11.02 -3.23
N THR A 24 6.61 10.29 -2.44
CA THR A 24 6.45 8.86 -2.21
C THR A 24 5.22 8.57 -1.34
N LEU A 25 4.98 9.37 -0.30
CA LEU A 25 3.75 9.36 0.49
C LEU A 25 2.52 9.57 -0.41
N THR A 26 2.56 10.56 -1.29
CA THR A 26 1.49 10.86 -2.25
C THR A 26 1.22 9.65 -3.14
N ARG A 27 2.27 9.01 -3.67
CA ARG A 27 2.11 7.80 -4.50
C ARG A 27 1.54 6.60 -3.73
N MET A 28 1.83 6.46 -2.44
CA MET A 28 1.28 5.38 -1.61
C MET A 28 -0.16 5.65 -1.16
N ALA A 29 -0.53 6.92 -0.98
CA ALA A 29 -1.82 7.33 -0.44
C ALA A 29 -2.87 7.69 -1.51
N TYR A 30 -2.45 7.94 -2.75
CA TYR A 30 -3.35 8.24 -3.87
C TYR A 30 -3.43 7.12 -4.88
N PHE A 31 -4.64 6.94 -5.43
CA PHE A 31 -4.88 6.10 -6.58
C PHE A 31 -4.41 6.80 -7.86
N SER A 32 -3.67 6.09 -8.70
CA SER A 32 -3.37 6.56 -10.06
C SER A 32 -4.64 6.58 -10.92
N GLU A 33 -4.61 7.24 -12.08
CA GLU A 33 -5.72 7.19 -13.03
C GLU A 33 -6.09 5.76 -13.43
N HIS A 34 -5.10 4.87 -13.54
CA HIS A 34 -5.31 3.46 -13.81
C HIS A 34 -6.09 2.77 -12.69
N ASP A 35 -5.70 3.01 -11.44
CA ASP A 35 -6.37 2.43 -10.27
C ASP A 35 -7.81 2.95 -10.15
N LEU A 36 -8.03 4.24 -10.41
CA LEU A 36 -9.35 4.85 -10.44
C LEU A 36 -10.23 4.26 -11.57
N ALA A 37 -9.64 3.97 -12.73
CA ALA A 37 -10.34 3.31 -13.83
C ALA A 37 -10.79 1.90 -13.44
N LEU A 38 -9.92 1.12 -12.76
CA LEU A 38 -10.29 -0.19 -12.23
C LEU A 38 -11.38 -0.11 -11.16
N ILE A 39 -11.24 0.80 -10.19
CA ILE A 39 -12.23 1.01 -9.13
C ILE A 39 -13.58 1.40 -9.73
N SER A 40 -13.60 2.31 -10.71
CA SER A 40 -14.84 2.76 -11.36
C SER A 40 -15.49 1.65 -12.20
N ALA A 41 -14.71 0.82 -12.89
CA ALA A 41 -15.22 -0.34 -13.64
C ALA A 41 -15.89 -1.39 -12.74
N HIS A 42 -15.44 -1.53 -11.47
CA HIS A 42 -15.95 -2.52 -10.54
C HIS A 42 -16.89 -1.97 -9.46
N ARG A 43 -17.04 -0.64 -9.35
CA ARG A 43 -18.04 -0.04 -8.49
C ARG A 43 -19.42 -0.29 -9.08
N LYS A 44 -20.24 -1.06 -8.35
CA LYS A 44 -21.68 -1.08 -8.61
C LYS A 44 -22.23 0.33 -8.37
N PRO A 45 -23.20 0.81 -9.17
CA PRO A 45 -23.87 2.07 -8.87
C PRO A 45 -24.42 2.00 -7.44
N ALA A 46 -24.17 3.05 -6.65
CA ALA A 46 -24.80 3.17 -5.35
C ALA A 46 -26.32 3.23 -5.59
N SER A 47 -27.05 2.23 -5.09
CA SER A 47 -28.52 2.21 -5.08
C SER A 47 -29.09 3.30 -4.18
#